data_AF-A0A399GQL5-F1
#
_entry.id   AF-A0A399GQL5-F1
#
_cell.length_a   1.000
_cell.length_b   1.000
_cell.length_c   1.000
_cell.angle_alpha   90.00
_cell.angle_beta   90.00
_cell.angle_gamma   90.00
#
_symmetry.space_group_name_H-M   'P 1'
#
loop_
_entity.id
_entity.type
_entity.pdbx_description
1 polymer ?
#
loop_
_entity_poly.entity_id
_entity_poly.type
_entity_poly.pdbx_seq_one_letter_code
_entity_poly.pdbx_strand_id
1 'polypeptide(L)' 'MNCYDCHLAGVVTPALATCTYCGAGVCRQHLHEGTSEVHEVSGTGAAGRRDPARRITCQVCHSAELS' A
#
# COMPACT_ATOMS: atom_id res chain seq x y z
N MET A 1 14.71 -2.41 -5.39
CA MET A 1 14.05 -3.36 -4.47
C MET A 1 13.33 -4.42 -5.31
N ASN A 2 13.29 -5.69 -4.85
CA ASN A 2 12.57 -6.77 -5.53
C ASN A 2 11.26 -7.10 -4.80
N CYS A 3 10.34 -7.75 -5.49
CA CYS A 3 9.10 -8.22 -4.90
C CYS A 3 9.38 -9.32 -3.86
N TYR A 4 8.90 -9.11 -2.64
CA TYR A 4 9.09 -10.02 -1.53
C TYR A 4 8.42 -11.38 -1.79
N ASP A 5 7.17 -11.37 -2.24
CA ASP A 5 6.41 -12.60 -2.48
C ASP A 5 6.98 -13.42 -3.65
N CYS A 6 7.42 -12.77 -4.73
CA CYS A 6 8.14 -13.46 -5.81
C CYS A 6 9.46 -14.06 -5.31
N HIS A 7 10.18 -13.35 -4.45
CA HIS A 7 11.44 -13.83 -3.90
C HIS A 7 11.25 -15.09 -3.05
N LEU A 8 10.19 -15.17 -2.25
CA LEU A 8 9.82 -16.39 -1.51
C LEU A 8 9.53 -17.58 -2.44
N ALA A 9 9.03 -17.32 -3.64
CA ALA A 9 8.84 -18.32 -4.69
C ALA A 9 10.11 -18.60 -5.52
N GLY A 10 11.26 -18.04 -5.16
CA GLY A 10 12.52 -18.20 -5.89
C GLY A 10 12.62 -17.41 -7.20
N VAL A 11 11.71 -16.46 -7.43
CA VAL A 11 11.64 -15.64 -8.65
C VAL A 11 12.12 -14.22 -8.37
N VAL A 12 13.07 -13.72 -9.16
CA VAL A 12 13.49 -12.32 -9.09
C VAL A 12 12.58 -11.47 -9.97
N THR A 13 11.70 -10.71 -9.33
CA THR A 13 10.81 -9.75 -10.01
C THR A 13 11.02 -8.36 -9.43
N PRO A 14 11.23 -7.31 -10.25
CA PRO A 14 11.33 -5.94 -9.77
C PRO A 14 10.07 -5.50 -9.00
N ALA A 15 10.25 -4.86 -7.84
CA ALA A 15 9.15 -4.20 -7.16
C ALA A 15 8.83 -2.87 -7.87
N LEU A 16 7.54 -2.59 -8.04
CA LEU A 16 7.04 -1.32 -8.58
C LEU A 16 6.63 -0.34 -7.47
N ALA A 17 6.37 -0.85 -6.28
CA ALA A 17 5.95 -0.07 -5.12
C ALA A 17 6.32 -0.77 -3.81
N THR A 18 6.10 -0.06 -2.71
CA THR A 18 6.30 -0.55 -1.34
C THR A 18 4.96 -0.57 -0.61
N CYS A 19 4.65 -1.67 0.06
CA CYS A 19 3.45 -1.79 0.90
C CYS A 19 3.51 -0.77 2.05
N THR A 20 2.46 0.05 2.20
CA THR A 20 2.42 1.09 3.24
C THR A 20 2.35 0.55 4.66
N TYR A 21 1.99 -0.72 4.86
CA TYR A 21 1.87 -1.33 6.19
C TYR A 21 3.13 -2.06 6.65
N CYS A 22 3.62 -2.99 5.84
CA CYS A 22 4.72 -3.87 6.24
C CYS A 22 6.06 -3.52 5.57
N GLY A 23 6.08 -2.57 4.62
CA GLY A 23 7.30 -2.16 3.93
C GLY A 23 7.81 -3.14 2.86
N ALA A 24 7.07 -4.22 2.55
CA ALA A 24 7.46 -5.16 1.51
C ALA A 24 7.47 -4.50 0.12
N GLY A 25 8.49 -4.81 -0.68
CA GLY A 25 8.47 -4.52 -2.11
C GLY A 25 7.47 -5.41 -2.83
N VAL A 26 6.63 -4.84 -3.70
CA VAL A 26 5.58 -5.56 -4.43
C VAL A 26 5.63 -5.29 -5.93
N CYS A 27 5.50 -6.34 -6.74
CA CYS A 27 5.37 -6.24 -8.20
C CYS A 27 3.90 -6.03 -8.60
N ARG A 28 3.64 -5.88 -9.91
CA ARG A 28 2.28 -5.70 -10.47
C ARG A 28 1.27 -6.77 -10.04
N GLN A 29 1.72 -8.01 -9.83
CA GLN A 29 0.85 -9.14 -9.45
C GLN A 29 0.54 -9.17 -7.95
N HIS A 30 1.49 -8.77 -7.11
CA HIS A 30 1.38 -8.84 -5.65
C HIS A 30 0.99 -7.51 -4.98
N LEU A 31 0.86 -6.44 -5.77
CA LEU A 31 0.34 -5.16 -5.29
C LEU A 31 -1.18 -5.13 -5.34
N HIS A 32 -1.78 -4.47 -4.35
CA HIS A 32 -3.15 -3.99 -4.39
C HIS A 32 -3.13 -2.45 -4.32
N GLU A 33 -3.88 -1.82 -5.22
CA GLU A 33 -4.05 -0.37 -5.27
C GLU A 33 -5.46 -0.03 -4.78
N GLY A 34 -5.53 0.74 -3.69
CA GLY A 34 -6.76 1.28 -3.16
C GLY A 34 -6.67 2.79 -2.96
N THR A 35 -7.72 3.37 -2.39
CA THR A 35 -7.77 4.77 -1.97
C THR A 35 -7.84 4.88 -0.46
N SER A 36 -7.08 5.80 0.11
CA SER A 36 -7.15 6.16 1.52
C SER A 36 -7.55 7.64 1.64
N GLU A 37 -8.46 7.95 2.57
CA GLU A 37 -8.76 9.33 2.92
C GLU A 37 -7.57 9.90 3.70
N VAL A 38 -6.88 10.90 3.13
CA VAL A 38 -5.84 11.62 3.87
C VAL A 38 -6.53 12.67 4.73
N HIS A 39 -6.50 12.46 6.04
CA HIS A 39 -6.93 13.47 7.00
C HIS A 39 -5.78 14.44 7.24
N GLU A 40 -5.84 15.61 6.62
CA GLU A 40 -4.98 16.72 7.01
C GLU A 40 -5.49 17.28 8.34
N VAL A 41 -4.70 17.11 9.41
CA VAL A 41 -5.02 17.69 10.72
C VAL A 41 -4.63 19.17 10.69
N SER A 42 -5.48 19.98 10.08
CA SER A 42 -5.40 21.43 10.16
C SER A 42 -5.94 21.87 11.54
N GLY A 43 -5.14 22.58 12.32
CA GLY A 43 -5.48 22.98 13.69
C GLY A 43 -6.86 23.67 13.83
N THR A 44 -7.59 23.32 14.90
CA THR A 44 -8.82 23.92 15.48
C THR A 44 -9.94 24.48 14.56
N GLY A 45 -9.94 24.22 13.25
CA GLY A 45 -10.97 24.64 12.31
C GLY A 45 -11.31 23.54 11.32
N ALA A 46 -12.59 23.46 10.92
CA ALA A 46 -13.24 22.43 10.10
C ALA A 46 -12.30 21.47 9.34
N ALA A 47 -12.43 20.18 9.66
CA ALA A 47 -11.63 19.07 9.17
C ALA A 47 -11.29 19.19 7.68
N GLY A 48 -9.99 19.09 7.41
CA GLY A 48 -9.37 19.26 6.09
C GLY A 48 -10.03 18.44 5.00
N ARG A 49 -9.97 18.98 3.80
CA ARG A 49 -10.46 18.39 2.55
C ARG A 49 -10.06 16.91 2.47
N ARG A 50 -11.06 16.03 2.29
CA ARG A 50 -10.84 14.59 2.06
C ARG A 50 -10.44 14.37 0.62
N ASP A 51 -9.18 14.56 0.31
CA ASP A 51 -8.67 14.17 -1.00
C ASP A 51 -8.32 12.67 -0.97
N PRO A 52 -8.88 11.87 -1.89
CA PRO A 52 -8.51 10.46 -1.99
C PRO A 52 -7.04 10.36 -2.42
N ALA A 53 -6.19 9.82 -1.55
CA ALA A 53 -4.83 9.48 -1.91
C ALA A 53 -4.71 8.03 -2.34
N ARG A 54 -3.78 7.77 -3.26
CA ARG A 54 -3.40 6.41 -3.64
C ARG A 54 -2.81 5.70 -2.43
N ARG A 55 -3.28 4.48 -2.18
CA ARG A 55 -2.72 3.55 -1.22
C ARG A 55 -2.24 2.29 -1.94
N ILE A 56 -1.01 1.85 -1.63
CA ILE A 56 -0.47 0.59 -2.14
C ILE A 56 -0.22 -0.37 -0.98
N THR A 57 -0.78 -1.57 -1.06
CA THR A 57 -0.61 -2.64 -0.06
C THR A 57 -0.17 -3.94 -0.75
N CYS A 58 0.46 -4.85 -0.01
CA CYS A 58 0.63 -6.23 -0.48
C CYS A 58 -0.67 -7.01 -0.29
N GLN A 59 -0.82 -8.13 -1.01
CA GLN A 59 -2.03 -8.96 -0.91
C GLN A 59 -2.35 -9.38 0.54
N VAL A 60 -1.34 -9.75 1.34
CA VAL A 60 -1.53 -10.16 2.74
C VAL A 60 -2.12 -9.03 3.59
N CYS A 61 -1.53 -7.83 3.53
CA CYS A 61 -2.04 -6.69 4.27
C CYS A 61 -3.41 -6.26 3.77
N HIS A 62 -3.65 -6.32 2.46
CA HIS A 62 -4.97 -6.01 1.90
C HIS A 62 -6.06 -6.96 2.42
N SER A 63 -5.80 -8.27 2.43
CA SER A 63 -6.75 -9.24 2.99
C SER A 63 -7.05 -8.99 4.47
N ALA A 64 -6.05 -8.55 5.24
CA ALA A 64 -6.22 -8.21 6.66
C ALA A 64 -7.02 -6.91 6.90
N GLU A 65 -7.11 -5.99 5.92
CA GLU A 65 -7.99 -4.81 6.02
C GLU A 65 -9.48 -5.16 5.88
N LEU A 66 -9.77 -6.29 5.25
CA LEU A 66 -11.13 -6.73 4.91
C LEU A 66 -11.73 -7.71 5.93
N SER A 67 -10.95 -8.13 6.94
CA SER A 67 -11.37 -9.03 8.02
C SER A 67 -11.83 -8.28 9.26
#